data_AF-A0A835XY60-F1
#
_entry.id   AF-A0A835XY60-F1
#
_cell.length_a   1.000
_cell.length_b   1.000
_cell.length_c   1.000
_cell.angle_alpha   90.00
_cell.angle_beta   90.00
_cell.angle_gamma   90.00
#
_symmetry.space_group_name_H-M   'P 1'
#
loop_
_entity.id
_entity.type
_entity.pdbx_description
1 polymer ?
#
loop_
_entity_poly.entity_id
_entity_poly.type
_entity_poly.pdbx_seq_one_letter_code
_entity_poly.pdbx_strand_id
1 'polypeptide(L)'
;MPKGNQHVAAALAGLYGSEAGADCSIHFCLETSLAPTAGSKRPRDQEVPTEATTVGEPLPAHSLVLKHASERFAAQLDRWERRQESTPATGAACVSVRIAVLGEPSTQQGAPVARRPLLRVPLGSEAELPAARLVMKYAYTGEVEGLGSIREALEVRRIGDYLAIEGCAAACVKWVADKMAEAKVKTPNGKHAKAGSAARPAAAPEAKPGGQQAAAEPLVLQLYTCDALWPSDDPSFKTIIAATKPQLVRHFGSTLAALNTPSLRKQLLLLPAAGLEALLESDDLATDTEDSVLTLLAVWMEANWGRTDAATRKQLCGLVRLVQLSPHVSSGILMGLALDHETKGSAGGRTGWFACGVMEAARISACATANEGQRSLLDLRGTWYNTKARPQCVPVAGIAYPWSISTHALRAKLEGLQPDVLATVASSFDGFDPALPHVLTGGVALEVGVEYKHSNDAAGVFLFCSIPKAFKSPGSALEGARDCPATVSATLTVHRRSGGRREDGYSFTYDKKSGTRFASVGWGQAKGLALALPPTSGPNDGAGSSPNRDPLAGWAAYLHEGKITGYLTLKRLA
;
A
#
# COMPACT_ATOMS: atom_id res chain seq x y z
N MET A 1 -5.09 1.27 44.43
CA MET A 1 -3.98 0.75 45.25
C MET A 1 -3.06 1.91 45.62
N PRO A 2 -2.55 1.98 46.86
CA PRO A 2 -1.55 2.99 47.23
C PRO A 2 -0.32 2.84 46.32
N LYS A 3 0.22 3.97 45.84
CA LYS A 3 1.48 3.98 45.10
C LYS A 3 2.56 3.47 46.06
N GLY A 4 3.28 2.41 45.67
CA GLY A 4 4.39 1.87 46.46
C GLY A 4 5.48 2.93 46.70
N ASN A 5 6.51 2.56 47.48
CA ASN A 5 7.63 3.48 47.77
C ASN A 5 8.40 3.81 46.48
N GLN A 6 8.23 5.04 45.98
CA GLN A 6 8.83 5.51 44.73
C GLN A 6 10.36 5.50 44.75
N HIS A 7 10.98 5.73 45.91
CA HIS A 7 12.44 5.68 46.03
C HIS A 7 12.98 4.26 45.81
N VAL A 8 12.27 3.25 46.31
CA VAL A 8 12.63 1.84 46.10
C VAL A 8 12.45 1.47 44.63
N ALA A 9 11.34 1.86 44.01
CA ALA A 9 11.11 1.61 42.59
C ALA A 9 12.19 2.28 41.70
N ALA A 10 12.55 3.53 41.99
CA ALA A 10 13.61 4.23 41.27
C ALA A 10 15.00 3.59 41.48
N ALA A 11 15.30 3.14 42.70
CA ALA A 11 16.53 2.42 42.99
C ALA A 11 16.60 1.10 42.22
N LEU A 12 15.51 0.31 42.20
CA LEU A 12 15.43 -0.92 41.41
C LEU A 12 15.57 -0.64 39.92
N ALA A 13 14.89 0.37 39.38
CA ALA A 13 15.04 0.80 37.99
C ALA A 13 16.50 1.10 37.61
N GLY A 14 17.25 1.75 38.51
CA GLY A 14 18.68 2.03 38.35
C GLY A 14 19.60 0.81 38.38
N LEU A 15 19.11 -0.36 38.80
CA LEU A 15 19.85 -1.62 38.78
C LEU A 15 19.77 -2.36 37.44
N TYR A 16 18.92 -1.92 36.50
CA TYR A 16 18.81 -2.56 35.19
C TYR A 16 20.17 -2.57 34.46
N GLY A 17 20.68 -3.77 34.16
CA GLY A 17 21.97 -3.96 33.48
C GLY A 17 23.20 -3.67 34.35
N SER A 18 23.03 -3.43 35.65
CA SER A 18 24.14 -3.26 36.60
C SER A 18 24.60 -4.60 37.16
N GLU A 19 25.91 -4.77 37.38
CA GLU A 19 26.48 -5.91 38.12
C GLU A 19 26.27 -5.77 39.65
N ALA A 20 25.91 -4.58 40.13
CA ALA A 20 25.74 -4.31 41.55
C ALA A 20 24.53 -5.07 42.10
N GLY A 21 24.79 -6.16 42.83
CA GLY A 21 23.74 -7.00 43.41
C GLY A 21 23.14 -8.01 42.44
N ALA A 22 23.68 -8.14 41.22
CA ALA A 22 23.20 -9.11 40.25
C ALA A 22 23.47 -10.54 40.73
N ASP A 23 22.40 -11.32 40.88
CA ASP A 23 22.43 -12.70 41.37
C ASP A 23 22.14 -13.72 40.27
N CYS A 24 21.68 -13.26 39.09
CA CYS A 24 21.44 -14.07 37.90
C CYS A 24 21.88 -13.33 36.63
N SER A 25 21.88 -14.03 35.49
CA SER A 25 22.17 -13.43 34.18
C SER A 25 21.18 -13.91 33.14
N ILE A 26 20.77 -13.00 32.25
CA ILE A 26 19.87 -13.29 31.15
C ILE A 26 20.69 -13.48 29.88
N HIS A 27 20.56 -14.65 29.27
CA HIS A 27 21.10 -14.98 27.97
C HIS A 27 19.98 -14.93 26.93
N PHE A 28 20.18 -14.12 25.90
CA PHE A 28 19.32 -14.12 24.73
C PHE A 28 19.81 -15.19 23.76
N CYS A 29 18.93 -16.12 23.38
CA CYS A 29 19.30 -17.29 22.59
C CYS A 29 18.48 -17.33 21.30
N LEU A 30 19.09 -17.60 20.15
CA LEU A 30 18.31 -17.88 18.95
C LEU A 30 17.57 -19.20 19.12
N GLU A 31 16.27 -19.19 18.82
CA GLU A 31 15.50 -20.40 18.72
C GLU A 31 16.02 -21.16 17.50
N THR A 32 16.81 -22.21 17.75
CA THR A 32 17.23 -23.11 16.68
C THR A 32 15.97 -23.84 16.28
N SER A 33 15.32 -23.41 15.20
CA SER A 33 14.12 -24.04 14.67
C SER A 33 14.48 -25.48 14.28
N LEU A 34 14.43 -26.37 15.27
CA LEU A 34 14.40 -27.80 15.07
C LEU A 34 12.98 -28.06 14.57
N ALA A 35 12.75 -27.74 13.29
CA ALA A 35 11.57 -28.21 12.59
C ALA A 35 11.47 -29.70 12.91
N PRO A 36 10.40 -30.15 13.59
CA PRO A 36 10.30 -31.54 14.02
C PRO A 36 10.33 -32.37 12.74
N THR A 37 11.44 -33.05 12.49
CA THR A 37 11.54 -34.03 11.41
C THR A 37 10.49 -35.08 11.70
N ALA A 38 9.37 -34.98 10.97
CA ALA A 38 8.21 -35.84 11.13
C ALA A 38 8.67 -37.30 10.94
N GLY A 39 8.70 -38.05 12.03
CA GLY A 39 9.02 -39.49 12.01
C GLY A 39 10.07 -39.97 13.00
N SER A 40 10.86 -39.10 13.64
CA SER A 40 11.87 -39.56 14.60
C SER A 40 11.28 -39.68 16.02
N LYS A 41 10.79 -40.87 16.39
CA LYS A 41 10.55 -41.24 17.80
C LYS A 41 11.90 -41.24 18.54
N ARG A 42 12.32 -40.09 19.07
CA ARG A 42 13.52 -40.02 19.92
C ARG A 42 13.24 -40.66 21.28
N PRO A 43 14.16 -41.49 21.80
CA PRO A 43 14.07 -42.04 23.15
C PRO A 43 14.09 -40.89 24.17
N ARG A 44 13.22 -41.01 25.19
CA ARG A 44 12.80 -39.94 26.11
C ARG A 44 13.90 -39.45 27.08
N ASP A 45 15.07 -40.08 27.10
CA ASP A 45 16.02 -39.94 28.22
C ASP A 45 17.41 -39.37 27.87
N GLN A 46 17.61 -38.85 26.66
CA GLN A 46 18.85 -38.14 26.30
C GLN A 46 18.56 -36.83 25.55
N GLU A 47 18.06 -35.82 26.28
CA GLU A 47 18.20 -34.42 25.87
C GLU A 47 19.66 -34.00 26.08
N VAL A 48 20.52 -34.30 25.11
CA VAL A 48 21.81 -33.59 25.03
C VAL A 48 21.45 -32.13 24.68
N PRO A 49 21.77 -31.14 25.52
CA PRO A 49 21.42 -29.76 25.27
C PRO A 49 22.19 -29.29 24.05
N THR A 50 21.52 -29.18 22.90
CA THR A 50 22.09 -28.52 21.73
C THR A 50 22.49 -27.10 22.15
N GLU A 51 23.74 -26.72 21.94
CA GLU A 51 24.28 -25.41 22.32
C GLU A 51 23.47 -24.31 21.60
N ALA A 52 22.57 -23.66 22.34
CA ALA A 52 21.80 -22.55 21.80
C ALA A 52 22.75 -21.37 21.58
N THR A 53 22.79 -20.85 20.35
CA THR A 53 23.62 -19.68 20.01
C THR A 53 23.13 -18.47 20.79
N THR A 54 24.00 -17.94 21.65
CA THR A 54 23.73 -16.71 22.41
C THR A 54 23.94 -15.49 21.53
N VAL A 55 23.02 -14.53 21.60
CA VAL A 55 23.04 -13.29 20.83
C VAL A 55 23.35 -12.12 21.75
N GLY A 56 24.43 -11.41 21.45
CA GLY A 56 24.90 -10.28 22.25
C GLY A 56 25.43 -10.67 23.63
N GLU A 57 25.80 -9.65 24.40
CA GLU A 57 26.35 -9.84 25.75
C GLU A 57 25.26 -10.25 26.76
N PRO A 58 25.55 -11.19 27.67
CA PRO A 58 24.65 -11.53 28.77
C PRO A 58 24.27 -10.30 29.57
N LEU A 59 23.00 -10.20 29.96
CA LEU A 59 22.48 -9.08 30.74
C LEU A 59 22.47 -9.45 32.23
N PRO A 60 23.26 -8.79 33.10
CA PRO A 60 23.18 -9.02 34.54
C PRO A 60 21.80 -8.61 35.07
N ALA A 61 21.27 -9.41 36.00
CA ALA A 61 19.90 -9.27 36.47
C ALA A 61 19.71 -9.72 37.93
N HIS A 62 18.51 -9.41 38.45
CA HIS A 62 18.11 -9.60 39.84
C HIS A 62 16.91 -10.54 39.90
N SER A 63 17.09 -11.71 40.49
CA SER A 63 16.11 -12.79 40.54
C SER A 63 14.81 -12.33 41.17
N LEU A 64 14.88 -11.54 42.25
CA LEU A 64 13.71 -10.97 42.94
C LEU A 64 12.83 -10.14 42.00
N VAL A 65 13.43 -9.25 41.21
CA VAL A 65 12.69 -8.40 40.26
C VAL A 65 12.04 -9.27 39.18
N LEU A 66 12.79 -10.21 38.60
CA LEU A 66 12.29 -11.06 37.53
C LEU A 66 11.21 -12.05 37.99
N LYS A 67 11.31 -12.61 39.20
CA LYS A 67 10.27 -13.49 39.78
C LYS A 67 8.95 -12.74 39.93
N HIS A 68 8.99 -11.48 40.35
CA HIS A 68 7.79 -10.67 40.54
C HIS A 68 7.25 -10.08 39.24
N ALA A 69 8.11 -9.79 38.27
CA ALA A 69 7.69 -9.25 36.98
C ALA A 69 7.12 -10.33 36.04
N SER A 70 7.55 -11.60 36.16
CA SER A 70 7.17 -12.68 35.25
C SER A 70 7.06 -14.04 35.92
N GLU A 71 5.88 -14.65 35.79
CA GLU A 71 5.63 -16.04 36.20
C GLU A 71 6.56 -17.02 35.50
N ARG A 72 6.94 -16.72 34.25
CA ARG A 72 7.83 -17.57 33.47
C ARG A 72 9.24 -17.56 34.04
N PHE A 73 9.76 -16.40 34.43
CA PHE A 73 11.06 -16.31 35.09
C PHE A 73 11.02 -16.92 36.49
N ALA A 74 9.94 -16.72 37.25
CA ALA A 74 9.73 -17.44 38.51
C ALA A 74 9.85 -18.96 38.31
N ALA A 75 9.15 -19.53 37.34
CA ALA A 75 9.22 -20.95 37.03
C ALA A 75 10.60 -21.42 36.50
N GLN A 76 11.37 -20.56 35.82
CA GLN A 76 12.75 -20.88 35.43
C GLN A 76 13.68 -20.95 36.65
N LEU A 77 13.59 -19.95 37.53
CA LEU A 77 14.40 -19.87 38.76
C LEU A 77 14.08 -21.02 39.73
N ASP A 78 12.81 -21.33 39.94
CA ASP A 78 12.41 -22.44 40.83
C ASP A 78 12.83 -23.82 40.28
N ARG A 79 12.93 -23.96 38.95
CA ARG A 79 13.49 -25.17 38.31
C ARG A 79 15.00 -25.24 38.43
N TRP A 80 15.67 -24.09 38.52
CA TRP A 80 17.10 -24.02 38.74
C TRP A 80 17.45 -24.36 40.20
N GLU A 81 16.71 -23.79 41.16
CA GLU A 81 16.85 -24.06 42.60
C GLU A 81 16.66 -25.56 42.90
N ARG A 82 15.58 -26.17 42.37
CA ARG A 82 15.36 -27.62 42.52
C ARG A 82 16.47 -28.49 41.93
N ARG A 83 17.15 -28.04 40.87
CA ARG A 83 18.28 -28.78 40.28
C ARG A 83 19.53 -28.72 41.16
N GLN A 84 19.74 -27.60 41.85
CA GLN A 84 20.82 -27.48 42.83
C GLN A 84 20.61 -28.43 44.00
N GLU A 85 19.38 -28.51 44.53
CA GLU A 85 19.02 -29.38 45.66
C GLU A 85 19.07 -30.87 45.32
N SER A 86 18.68 -31.24 44.10
CA SER A 86 18.63 -32.63 43.64
C SER A 86 19.96 -33.18 43.12
N THR A 87 21.06 -32.43 43.23
CA THR A 87 22.40 -32.97 42.99
C THR A 87 22.89 -33.58 44.31
N PRO A 88 22.72 -34.90 44.55
CA PRO A 88 23.14 -35.49 45.81
C PRO A 88 24.65 -35.31 45.97
N ALA A 89 25.07 -34.96 47.19
CA ALA A 89 26.48 -34.84 47.59
C ALA A 89 27.22 -36.20 47.62
N THR A 90 26.86 -37.12 46.73
CA THR A 90 27.59 -38.37 46.54
C THR A 90 28.90 -38.01 45.84
N GLY A 91 30.01 -38.15 46.55
CA GLY A 91 31.38 -37.87 46.11
C GLY A 91 31.89 -38.75 44.95
N ALA A 92 31.11 -38.93 43.89
CA ALA A 92 31.54 -39.53 42.64
C ALA A 92 32.07 -38.42 41.73
N ALA A 93 33.38 -38.42 41.53
CA ALA A 93 34.12 -37.53 40.64
C ALA A 93 33.42 -37.41 39.28
N CYS A 94 32.77 -36.27 39.05
CA CYS A 94 32.31 -35.88 37.73
C CYS A 94 33.56 -35.59 36.88
N VAL A 95 33.86 -36.51 35.96
CA VAL A 95 34.87 -36.35 34.91
C VAL A 95 34.47 -35.13 34.09
N SER A 96 35.04 -33.99 34.45
CA SER A 96 35.00 -32.78 33.64
C SER A 96 35.82 -33.07 32.40
N VAL A 97 35.15 -33.40 31.28
CA VAL A 97 35.79 -33.41 29.96
C VAL A 97 36.14 -31.96 29.63
N ARG A 98 37.30 -31.53 30.09
CA ARG A 98 37.97 -30.32 29.60
C ARG A 98 38.46 -30.66 28.21
N ILE A 99 37.79 -30.16 27.19
CA ILE A 99 38.39 -30.04 25.86
C ILE A 99 39.54 -29.03 26.02
N ALA A 100 40.76 -29.55 26.08
CA ALA A 100 41.96 -28.76 26.22
C ALA A 100 42.19 -27.98 24.92
N VAL A 101 41.85 -26.70 24.93
CA VAL A 101 42.56 -25.72 24.10
C VAL A 101 43.92 -25.51 24.77
N LEU A 102 44.97 -25.93 24.08
CA LEU A 102 46.36 -25.90 24.56
C LEU A 102 46.80 -24.46 24.88
N GLY A 103 47.17 -24.20 26.14
CA GLY A 103 47.92 -22.99 26.51
C GLY A 103 47.80 -22.55 27.96
N GLU A 104 48.79 -22.92 28.76
CA GLU A 104 49.20 -22.39 30.09
C GLU A 104 48.55 -22.95 31.38
N PRO A 105 49.35 -23.60 32.27
CA PRO A 105 48.91 -24.09 33.57
C PRO A 105 49.09 -23.01 34.66
N SER A 106 48.03 -22.27 34.95
CA SER A 106 47.96 -21.42 36.15
C SER A 106 47.26 -22.16 37.29
N THR A 107 48.04 -22.58 38.28
CA THR A 107 47.59 -23.22 39.52
C THR A 107 46.94 -22.19 40.46
N GLN A 108 45.63 -21.96 40.32
CA GLN A 108 44.83 -21.31 41.35
C GLN A 108 43.68 -22.24 41.77
N GLN A 109 43.80 -22.79 42.97
CA GLN A 109 42.68 -23.36 43.73
C GLN A 109 41.74 -22.21 44.13
N GLY A 110 40.90 -21.77 43.19
CA GLY A 110 39.85 -20.80 43.44
C GLY A 110 38.73 -21.43 44.27
N ALA A 111 38.26 -20.70 45.29
CA ALA A 111 37.05 -21.00 46.05
C ALA A 111 35.87 -21.31 45.09
N PRO A 112 34.90 -22.14 45.50
CA PRO A 112 33.76 -22.48 44.66
C PRO A 112 33.00 -21.19 44.29
N VAL A 113 33.20 -20.71 43.07
CA VAL A 113 32.47 -19.57 42.52
C VAL A 113 31.01 -20.01 42.44
N ALA A 114 30.17 -19.42 43.29
CA ALA A 114 28.74 -19.68 43.30
C ALA A 114 28.19 -19.49 41.88
N ARG A 115 27.67 -20.57 41.29
CA ARG A 115 27.14 -20.53 39.93
C ARG A 115 25.86 -19.68 39.96
N ARG A 116 25.87 -18.53 39.29
CA ARG A 116 24.67 -17.71 39.10
C ARG A 116 23.67 -18.43 38.18
N PRO A 117 22.34 -18.34 38.40
CA PRO A 117 21.36 -18.85 37.46
C PRO A 117 21.50 -18.18 36.08
N LEU A 118 21.41 -19.00 35.03
CA LEU A 118 21.40 -18.56 33.64
C LEU A 118 19.97 -18.63 33.12
N LEU A 119 19.30 -17.49 33.00
CA LEU A 119 17.94 -17.38 32.49
C LEU A 119 17.99 -17.22 30.98
N ARG A 120 17.17 -17.98 30.26
CA ARG A 120 17.18 -17.97 28.80
C ARG A 120 15.94 -17.26 28.26
N VAL A 121 16.17 -16.30 27.37
CA VAL A 121 15.13 -15.61 26.59
C VAL A 121 15.31 -16.03 25.12
N PRO A 122 14.43 -16.89 24.59
CA PRO A 122 14.50 -17.27 23.19
C PRO A 122 14.07 -16.11 22.29
N LEU A 123 14.80 -15.92 21.20
CA LEU A 123 14.57 -14.94 20.16
C LEU A 123 14.29 -15.66 18.83
N GLY A 124 13.34 -15.14 18.05
CA GLY A 124 13.09 -15.62 16.69
C GLY A 124 14.16 -15.18 15.70
N SER A 125 14.84 -14.06 15.98
CA SER A 125 15.96 -13.56 15.20
C SER A 125 16.83 -12.61 16.03
N GLU A 126 18.04 -12.32 15.57
CA GLU A 126 18.93 -11.35 16.21
C GLU A 126 18.34 -9.93 16.24
N ALA A 127 17.50 -9.58 15.26
CA ALA A 127 16.81 -8.30 15.19
C ALA A 127 15.84 -8.07 16.36
N GLU A 128 15.43 -9.11 17.08
CA GLU A 128 14.54 -9.01 18.25
C GLU A 128 15.28 -8.62 19.53
N LEU A 129 16.62 -8.65 19.55
CA LEU A 129 17.42 -8.37 20.74
C LEU A 129 17.13 -6.98 21.36
N PRO A 130 17.01 -5.87 20.57
CA PRO A 130 16.66 -4.56 21.14
C PRO A 130 15.29 -4.56 21.83
N ALA A 131 14.28 -5.18 21.21
CA ALA A 131 12.95 -5.32 21.80
C ALA A 131 12.98 -6.17 23.07
N ALA A 132 13.71 -7.29 23.09
CA ALA A 132 13.86 -8.12 24.26
C ALA A 132 14.52 -7.37 25.43
N ARG A 133 15.54 -6.55 25.14
CA ARG A 133 16.15 -5.66 26.15
C ARG A 133 15.17 -4.61 26.67
N LEU A 134 14.33 -4.03 25.82
CA LEU A 134 13.28 -3.11 26.27
C LEU A 134 12.24 -3.79 27.16
N VAL A 135 11.87 -5.05 26.89
CA VAL A 135 11.01 -5.83 27.79
C VAL A 135 11.70 -6.06 29.14
N MET A 136 13.00 -6.37 29.14
CA MET A 136 13.75 -6.51 30.39
C MET A 136 13.84 -5.17 31.12
N LYS A 137 14.05 -4.05 30.43
CA LYS A 137 14.00 -2.71 31.03
C LYS A 137 12.63 -2.44 31.65
N TYR A 138 11.54 -2.77 30.95
CA TYR A 138 10.17 -2.62 31.45
C TYR A 138 9.94 -3.39 32.76
N ALA A 139 10.49 -4.59 32.91
CA ALA A 139 10.38 -5.36 34.15
C ALA A 139 10.96 -4.63 35.38
N TYR A 140 11.90 -3.71 35.17
CA TYR A 140 12.50 -2.88 36.23
C TYR A 140 11.83 -1.51 36.36
N THR A 141 11.40 -0.89 35.25
CA THR A 141 10.90 0.49 35.25
C THR A 141 9.37 0.59 35.32
N GLY A 142 8.64 -0.41 34.85
CA GLY A 142 7.20 -0.35 34.61
C GLY A 142 6.79 0.59 33.47
N GLU A 143 7.75 1.10 32.69
CA GLU A 143 7.54 2.13 31.66
C GLU A 143 8.15 1.71 30.32
N VAL A 144 7.38 1.89 29.25
CA VAL A 144 7.82 1.61 27.88
C VAL A 144 8.43 2.88 27.28
N GLU A 145 9.74 3.03 27.48
CA GLU A 145 10.50 4.18 26.99
C GLU A 145 11.44 3.81 25.82
N GLY A 146 11.83 4.82 25.05
CA GLY A 146 12.86 4.65 24.01
C GLY A 146 12.39 3.94 22.74
N LEU A 147 11.08 3.71 22.59
CA LEU A 147 10.49 3.24 21.34
C LEU A 147 10.60 4.30 20.26
N GLY A 148 11.24 3.96 19.14
CA GLY A 148 11.36 4.79 17.94
C GLY A 148 10.24 4.56 16.93
N SER A 149 9.56 3.40 16.97
CA SER A 149 8.53 3.03 15.97
C SER A 149 7.38 2.20 16.53
N ILE A 150 6.26 2.14 15.77
CA ILE A 150 5.13 1.25 16.08
C ILE A 150 5.56 -0.22 16.02
N ARG A 151 6.44 -0.58 15.10
CA ARG A 151 6.97 -1.94 14.96
C ARG A 151 7.66 -2.40 16.24
N GLU A 152 8.59 -1.60 16.75
CA GLU A 152 9.30 -1.89 18.00
C GLU A 152 8.32 -2.05 19.16
N ALA A 153 7.29 -1.21 19.25
CA ALA A 153 6.27 -1.31 20.29
C ALA A 153 5.53 -2.66 20.23
N LEU A 154 5.20 -3.14 19.03
CA LEU A 154 4.53 -4.43 18.83
C LEU A 154 5.47 -5.63 19.04
N GLU A 155 6.76 -5.49 18.72
CA GLU A 155 7.78 -6.49 19.04
C GLU A 155 7.99 -6.62 20.56
N VAL A 156 8.10 -5.50 21.28
CA VAL A 156 8.16 -5.47 22.75
C VAL A 156 6.90 -6.09 23.35
N ARG A 157 5.72 -5.74 22.84
CA ARG A 157 4.44 -6.37 23.25
C ARG A 157 4.50 -7.90 23.10
N ARG A 158 4.88 -8.40 21.92
CA ARG A 158 4.93 -9.84 21.61
C ARG A 158 5.90 -10.59 22.53
N ILE A 159 7.09 -10.04 22.74
CA ILE A 159 8.10 -10.66 23.62
C ILE A 159 7.65 -10.57 25.09
N GLY A 160 7.04 -9.45 25.51
CA GLY A 160 6.47 -9.28 26.83
C GLY A 160 5.36 -10.29 27.14
N ASP A 161 4.43 -10.50 26.21
CA ASP A 161 3.39 -11.54 26.28
C ASP A 161 4.02 -12.94 26.40
N TYR A 162 4.99 -13.26 25.55
CA TYR A 162 5.67 -14.56 25.58
C TYR A 162 6.41 -14.83 26.91
N LEU A 163 7.00 -13.79 27.48
CA LEU A 163 7.68 -13.85 28.77
C LEU A 163 6.71 -13.72 29.95
N ALA A 164 5.42 -13.50 29.71
CA ALA A 164 4.40 -13.26 30.73
C ALA A 164 4.81 -12.12 31.70
N ILE A 165 5.32 -11.02 31.15
CA ILE A 165 5.68 -9.83 31.94
C ILE A 165 4.42 -9.01 32.20
N GLU A 166 4.01 -8.92 33.46
CA GLU A 166 2.76 -8.28 33.85
C GLU A 166 2.69 -6.82 33.39
N GLY A 167 1.58 -6.43 32.74
CA GLY A 167 1.34 -5.04 32.28
C GLY A 167 2.09 -4.60 31.02
N CYS A 168 3.15 -5.32 30.59
CA CYS A 168 4.00 -4.90 29.47
C CYS A 168 3.22 -4.73 28.16
N ALA A 169 2.41 -5.72 27.80
CA ALA A 169 1.62 -5.67 26.57
C ALA A 169 0.58 -4.54 26.58
N ALA A 170 -0.12 -4.36 27.71
CA ALA A 170 -1.08 -3.26 27.87
C ALA A 170 -0.41 -1.89 27.75
N ALA A 171 0.80 -1.73 28.31
CA ALA A 171 1.57 -0.50 28.20
C ALA A 171 2.02 -0.22 26.76
N CYS A 172 2.42 -1.25 25.99
CA CYS A 172 2.75 -1.11 24.57
C CYS A 172 1.53 -0.72 23.72
N VAL A 173 0.38 -1.36 23.95
CA VAL A 173 -0.89 -1.04 23.27
C VAL A 173 -1.30 0.41 23.58
N LYS A 174 -1.19 0.84 24.84
CA LYS A 174 -1.42 2.23 25.25
C LYS A 174 -0.48 3.19 24.53
N TRP A 175 0.82 2.88 24.46
CA TRP A 175 1.81 3.70 23.76
C TRP A 175 1.45 3.89 22.28
N VAL A 176 1.06 2.80 21.58
CA VAL A 176 0.62 2.89 20.17
C VAL A 176 -0.63 3.77 20.05
N ALA A 177 -1.61 3.61 20.95
CA ALA A 177 -2.81 4.43 20.96
C ALA A 177 -2.50 5.93 21.16
N ASP A 178 -1.64 6.25 22.13
CA ASP A 178 -1.22 7.62 22.44
C ASP A 178 -0.47 8.23 21.25
N LYS A 179 0.42 7.48 20.58
CA LYS A 179 1.12 7.93 19.36
C LYS A 179 0.16 8.21 18.20
N MET A 180 -0.83 7.35 17.99
CA MET A 180 -1.85 7.56 16.95
C MET A 180 -2.74 8.78 17.27
N ALA A 181 -3.00 9.05 18.56
CA ALA A 181 -3.73 10.23 18.99
C ALA A 181 -2.90 11.52 18.80
N GLU A 182 -1.60 11.50 19.13
CA GLU A 182 -0.67 12.62 18.89
C GLU A 182 -0.61 12.99 17.40
N ALA A 183 -0.55 11.99 16.52
CA ALA A 183 -0.53 12.18 15.08
C ALA A 183 -1.78 12.89 14.56
N LYS A 184 -2.94 12.55 15.13
CA LYS A 184 -4.23 13.18 14.80
C LYS A 184 -4.25 14.66 15.15
N VAL A 185 -3.63 15.06 16.26
CA VAL A 185 -3.54 16.47 16.69
C VAL A 185 -2.57 17.26 15.81
N LYS A 186 -1.42 16.67 15.46
CA LYS A 186 -0.37 17.34 14.69
C LYS A 186 -0.69 17.50 13.22
N THR A 187 -1.63 16.72 12.68
CA THR A 187 -2.07 16.91 11.30
C THR A 187 -2.81 18.24 11.27
N PRO A 188 -2.20 19.35 10.77
CA PRO A 188 -2.84 20.65 10.80
C PRO A 188 -4.18 20.46 10.10
N ASN A 189 -5.25 20.80 10.81
CA ASN A 189 -6.60 20.59 10.35
C ASN A 189 -6.67 21.21 8.96
N GLY A 190 -6.70 20.35 7.95
CA GLY A 190 -6.44 20.75 6.58
C GLY A 190 -7.52 21.72 6.19
N LYS A 191 -7.19 23.02 6.18
CA LYS A 191 -7.37 23.78 4.94
C LYS A 191 -6.68 22.93 3.90
N HIS A 192 -7.41 21.96 3.35
CA HIS A 192 -6.97 21.18 2.23
C HIS A 192 -6.35 22.18 1.28
N ALA A 193 -5.11 21.92 0.88
CA ALA A 193 -4.63 22.40 -0.40
C ALA A 193 -5.81 22.20 -1.35
N LYS A 194 -6.42 23.33 -1.72
CA LYS A 194 -7.63 23.39 -2.51
C LYS A 194 -7.19 22.89 -3.89
N ALA A 195 -7.13 21.58 -4.05
CA ALA A 195 -6.91 20.93 -5.32
C ALA A 195 -8.06 21.41 -6.21
N GLY A 196 -7.76 22.35 -7.11
CA GLY A 196 -8.70 22.82 -8.12
C GLY A 196 -9.69 23.91 -7.72
N SER A 197 -9.29 24.95 -6.97
CA SER A 197 -9.90 26.26 -7.26
C SER A 197 -9.10 26.88 -8.38
N ALA A 198 -9.61 26.80 -9.62
CA ALA A 198 -9.09 27.49 -10.78
C ALA A 198 -9.20 29.02 -10.59
N ALA A 199 -8.36 29.59 -9.73
CA ALA A 199 -7.92 30.96 -9.89
C ALA A 199 -6.85 30.92 -10.98
N ARG A 200 -7.21 31.47 -12.13
CA ARG A 200 -6.35 31.78 -13.29
C ARG A 200 -4.94 32.21 -12.82
N PRO A 201 -3.85 31.54 -13.23
CA PRO A 201 -2.52 31.92 -12.75
C PRO A 201 -2.08 33.19 -13.49
N ALA A 202 -1.96 34.30 -12.75
CA ALA A 202 -1.07 35.37 -13.13
C ALA A 202 0.36 34.94 -12.74
N ALA A 203 1.30 35.17 -13.66
CA ALA A 203 2.68 34.71 -13.62
C ALA A 203 3.40 34.96 -12.27
N ALA A 204 4.12 33.95 -11.79
CA ALA A 204 5.06 34.05 -10.67
C ALA A 204 6.28 33.12 -10.91
N PRO A 205 7.47 33.48 -10.39
CA PRO A 205 8.77 33.05 -10.92
C PRO A 205 9.26 31.70 -10.37
N GLU A 206 10.19 31.11 -11.12
CA GLU A 206 10.87 29.83 -10.88
C GLU A 206 11.49 29.73 -9.47
N ALA A 207 10.99 28.78 -8.67
CA ALA A 207 11.59 28.39 -7.40
C ALA A 207 12.50 27.16 -7.60
N LYS A 208 13.72 27.24 -7.07
CA LYS A 208 14.78 26.22 -7.16
C LYS A 208 14.40 24.90 -6.43
N PRO A 209 14.88 23.73 -6.91
CA PRO A 209 14.69 22.45 -6.25
C PRO A 209 15.66 22.31 -5.08
N GLY A 210 15.20 22.62 -3.86
CA GLY A 210 15.90 22.31 -2.60
C GLY A 210 15.53 20.93 -2.08
N GLY A 211 16.51 20.22 -1.51
CA GLY A 211 16.50 18.80 -1.15
C GLY A 211 15.17 18.21 -0.64
N GLN A 212 14.71 17.15 -1.32
CA GLN A 212 13.64 16.28 -0.87
C GLN A 212 14.10 15.51 0.37
N GLN A 213 13.91 16.10 1.54
CA GLN A 213 13.96 15.39 2.80
C GLN A 213 12.87 14.32 2.74
N ALA A 214 13.26 13.04 2.77
CA ALA A 214 12.33 11.92 2.65
C ALA A 214 11.22 12.07 3.69
N ALA A 215 10.01 12.41 3.23
CA ALA A 215 8.88 12.61 4.10
C ALA A 215 8.68 11.31 4.91
N ALA A 216 8.72 11.42 6.24
CA ALA A 216 8.53 10.28 7.12
C ALA A 216 7.22 9.57 6.78
N GLU A 217 7.25 8.24 6.75
CA GLU A 217 6.08 7.43 6.42
C GLU A 217 4.94 7.68 7.44
N PRO A 218 3.69 7.89 6.98
CA PRO A 218 2.54 8.08 7.88
C PRO A 218 2.41 6.93 8.89
N LEU A 219 2.21 7.27 10.17
CA LEU A 219 2.10 6.28 11.27
C LEU A 219 0.99 5.26 11.03
N VAL A 220 -0.11 5.65 10.37
CA VAL A 220 -1.18 4.70 10.03
C VAL A 220 -0.68 3.61 9.08
N LEU A 221 0.16 3.94 8.09
CA LEU A 221 0.73 2.93 7.19
C LEU A 221 1.68 2.01 7.94
N GLN A 222 2.54 2.57 8.81
CA GLN A 222 3.44 1.77 9.65
C GLN A 222 2.68 0.74 10.49
N LEU A 223 1.54 1.13 11.10
CA LEU A 223 0.69 0.21 11.87
C LEU A 223 0.19 -0.96 11.02
N TYR A 224 -0.32 -0.67 9.80
CA TYR A 224 -0.81 -1.71 8.89
C TYR A 224 0.31 -2.59 8.36
N THR A 225 1.50 -2.05 8.07
CA THR A 225 2.66 -2.87 7.65
C THR A 225 3.16 -3.84 8.72
N CYS A 226 2.73 -3.67 9.97
CA CYS A 226 3.05 -4.55 11.09
C CYS A 226 1.93 -5.57 11.39
N ASP A 227 1.07 -5.90 10.41
CA ASP A 227 -0.05 -6.83 10.58
C ASP A 227 0.34 -8.20 11.15
N ALA A 228 1.49 -8.72 10.74
CA ALA A 228 2.04 -9.98 11.28
C ALA A 228 2.37 -9.94 12.79
N LEU A 229 2.48 -8.75 13.38
CA LEU A 229 2.75 -8.55 14.82
C LEU A 229 1.49 -8.22 15.62
N TRP A 230 0.32 -8.15 14.97
CA TRP A 230 -0.92 -7.82 15.65
C TRP A 230 -1.39 -8.97 16.54
N PRO A 231 -1.90 -8.69 17.75
CA PRO A 231 -2.59 -9.69 18.53
C PRO A 231 -3.93 -10.08 17.92
N SER A 232 -4.15 -11.39 17.73
CA SER A 232 -5.41 -11.94 17.22
C SER A 232 -6.60 -11.67 18.16
N ASP A 233 -6.38 -11.77 19.46
CA ASP A 233 -7.47 -11.87 20.45
C ASP A 233 -7.55 -10.71 21.45
N ASP A 234 -6.78 -9.64 21.24
CA ASP A 234 -6.74 -8.48 22.14
C ASP A 234 -7.82 -7.43 21.77
N PRO A 235 -8.87 -7.24 22.60
CA PRO A 235 -9.94 -6.29 22.32
C PRO A 235 -9.47 -4.83 22.36
N SER A 236 -8.46 -4.51 23.17
CA SER A 236 -7.89 -3.16 23.24
C SER A 236 -7.19 -2.82 21.93
N PHE A 237 -6.46 -3.78 21.37
CA PHE A 237 -5.82 -3.57 20.06
C PHE A 237 -6.84 -3.48 18.91
N LYS A 238 -7.90 -4.29 18.93
CA LYS A 238 -9.02 -4.17 17.96
C LYS A 238 -9.63 -2.77 17.98
N THR A 239 -9.72 -2.14 19.15
CA THR A 239 -10.19 -0.75 19.29
C THR A 239 -9.24 0.24 18.61
N ILE A 240 -7.93 0.02 18.68
CA ILE A 240 -6.93 0.84 17.95
C ILE A 240 -7.10 0.68 16.44
N ILE A 241 -7.21 -0.56 15.94
CA ILE A 241 -7.41 -0.80 14.50
C ILE A 241 -8.69 -0.12 14.03
N ALA A 242 -9.80 -0.27 14.75
CA ALA A 242 -11.05 0.43 14.44
C ALA A 242 -10.89 1.97 14.42
N ALA A 243 -10.20 2.54 15.40
CA ALA A 243 -9.96 3.99 15.50
C ALA A 243 -9.00 4.54 14.42
N THR A 244 -8.20 3.69 13.79
CA THR A 244 -7.24 4.09 12.75
C THR A 244 -7.80 3.95 11.33
N LYS A 245 -8.88 3.19 11.11
CA LYS A 245 -9.55 3.11 9.80
C LYS A 245 -9.86 4.50 9.20
N PRO A 246 -10.44 5.47 9.94
CA PRO A 246 -10.70 6.80 9.39
C PRO A 246 -9.41 7.57 9.01
N GLN A 247 -8.31 7.31 9.71
CA GLN A 247 -7.01 7.91 9.38
C GLN A 247 -6.45 7.34 8.08
N LEU A 248 -6.61 6.04 7.87
CA LEU A 248 -6.21 5.37 6.63
C LEU A 248 -7.01 5.89 5.43
N VAL A 249 -8.33 6.00 5.59
CA VAL A 249 -9.22 6.59 4.57
C VAL A 249 -8.83 8.03 4.28
N ARG A 250 -8.58 8.85 5.30
CA ARG A 250 -8.13 10.24 5.13
C ARG A 250 -6.78 10.35 4.44
N HIS A 251 -5.86 9.42 4.70
CA HIS A 251 -4.53 9.37 4.06
C HIS A 251 -4.64 9.17 2.55
N PHE A 252 -5.45 8.19 2.10
CA PHE A 252 -5.66 7.95 0.67
C PHE A 252 -6.64 8.95 0.03
N GLY A 253 -7.56 9.51 0.83
CA GLY A 253 -8.55 10.51 0.43
C GLY A 253 -9.70 9.94 -0.40
N SER A 254 -9.39 9.44 -1.60
CA SER A 254 -10.38 8.84 -2.51
C SER A 254 -9.74 7.75 -3.37
N THR A 255 -10.58 6.93 -4.00
CA THR A 255 -10.13 5.93 -5.00
C THR A 255 -9.35 6.59 -6.14
N LEU A 256 -9.83 7.72 -6.66
CA LEU A 256 -9.16 8.47 -7.71
C LEU A 256 -7.80 9.03 -7.27
N ALA A 257 -7.70 9.56 -6.04
CA ALA A 257 -6.44 10.07 -5.52
C ALA A 257 -5.43 8.92 -5.34
N ALA A 258 -5.86 7.79 -4.78
CA ALA A 258 -5.02 6.61 -4.59
C ALA A 258 -4.54 5.99 -5.92
N LEU A 259 -5.37 5.99 -6.96
CA LEU A 259 -5.05 5.41 -8.26
C LEU A 259 -4.17 6.31 -9.13
N ASN A 260 -4.38 7.64 -9.07
CA ASN A 260 -3.81 8.60 -10.02
C ASN A 260 -2.66 9.45 -9.44
N THR A 261 -2.43 9.43 -8.12
CA THR A 261 -1.28 10.11 -7.50
C THR A 261 -0.14 9.11 -7.30
N PRO A 262 1.04 9.24 -7.94
CA PRO A 262 2.06 8.18 -7.90
C PRO A 262 2.56 7.82 -6.50
N SER A 263 2.72 8.80 -5.61
CA SER A 263 3.15 8.54 -4.23
C SER A 263 2.12 7.72 -3.45
N LEU A 264 0.83 8.09 -3.54
CA LEU A 264 -0.25 7.34 -2.92
C LEU A 264 -0.43 5.96 -3.55
N ARG A 265 -0.29 5.85 -4.88
CA ARG A 265 -0.36 4.58 -5.59
C ARG A 265 0.75 3.64 -5.13
N LYS A 266 1.99 4.13 -5.00
CA LYS A 266 3.11 3.34 -4.47
C LYS A 266 2.81 2.85 -3.05
N GLN A 267 2.28 3.72 -2.20
CA GLN A 267 1.88 3.34 -0.83
C GLN A 267 0.72 2.34 -0.82
N LEU A 268 -0.27 2.48 -1.70
CA LEU A 268 -1.36 1.53 -1.88
C LEU A 268 -0.82 0.15 -2.24
N LEU A 269 0.11 0.06 -3.19
CA LEU A 269 0.68 -1.22 -3.62
C LEU A 269 1.52 -1.91 -2.53
N LEU A 270 2.06 -1.14 -1.57
CA LEU A 270 2.79 -1.67 -0.41
C LEU A 270 1.86 -2.04 0.77
N LEU A 271 0.61 -1.57 0.74
CA LEU A 271 -0.36 -1.80 1.80
C LEU A 271 -0.66 -3.31 1.92
N PRO A 272 -0.56 -3.92 3.10
CA PRO A 272 -0.92 -5.32 3.29
C PRO A 272 -2.43 -5.52 3.19
N ALA A 273 -2.85 -6.79 3.10
CA ALA A 273 -4.24 -7.16 2.88
C ALA A 273 -5.17 -6.59 3.96
N ALA A 274 -4.77 -6.61 5.23
CA ALA A 274 -5.55 -6.04 6.33
C ALA A 274 -5.78 -4.52 6.18
N GLY A 275 -4.81 -3.80 5.64
CA GLY A 275 -4.97 -2.37 5.34
C GLY A 275 -5.89 -2.12 4.17
N LEU A 276 -5.76 -2.91 3.09
CA LEU A 276 -6.68 -2.80 1.96
C LEU A 276 -8.12 -3.17 2.38
N GLU A 277 -8.27 -4.19 3.22
CA GLU A 277 -9.56 -4.59 3.78
C GLU A 277 -10.21 -3.43 4.55
N ALA A 278 -9.48 -2.82 5.49
CA ALA A 278 -9.96 -1.67 6.25
C ALA A 278 -10.34 -0.47 5.36
N LEU A 279 -9.61 -0.26 4.26
CA LEU A 279 -9.90 0.78 3.28
C LEU A 279 -11.20 0.47 2.50
N LEU A 280 -11.35 -0.76 1.99
CA LEU A 280 -12.50 -1.19 1.19
C LEU A 280 -13.78 -1.37 2.02
N GLU A 281 -13.66 -1.77 3.28
CA GLU A 281 -14.79 -1.91 4.22
C GLU A 281 -15.39 -0.55 4.59
N SER A 282 -14.59 0.52 4.59
CA SER A 282 -15.03 1.85 5.03
C SER A 282 -16.07 2.48 4.09
N ASP A 283 -17.24 2.81 4.64
CA ASP A 283 -18.24 3.64 3.98
C ASP A 283 -17.76 5.05 3.63
N ASP A 284 -16.71 5.55 4.28
CA ASP A 284 -16.20 6.91 4.10
C ASP A 284 -15.18 7.03 2.96
N LEU A 285 -14.76 5.90 2.37
CA LEU A 285 -13.87 5.90 1.20
C LEU A 285 -14.58 6.56 0.02
N ALA A 286 -14.21 7.80 -0.28
CA ALA A 286 -14.83 8.53 -1.38
C ALA A 286 -14.43 7.91 -2.73
N THR A 287 -15.40 7.79 -3.63
CA THR A 287 -15.20 7.25 -4.98
C THR A 287 -16.03 8.02 -6.01
N ASP A 288 -15.65 7.96 -7.28
CA ASP A 288 -16.48 8.46 -8.38
C ASP A 288 -17.61 7.47 -8.70
N THR A 289 -17.28 6.18 -8.73
CA THR A 289 -18.15 5.02 -8.93
C THR A 289 -17.59 3.80 -8.20
N GLU A 290 -18.36 2.73 -8.00
CA GLU A 290 -17.81 1.48 -7.46
C GLU A 290 -16.86 0.79 -8.47
N ASP A 291 -16.94 1.13 -9.76
CA ASP A 291 -16.04 0.64 -10.80
C ASP A 291 -14.57 1.00 -10.53
N SER A 292 -14.32 2.18 -9.95
CA SER A 292 -12.99 2.60 -9.51
C SER A 292 -12.52 1.84 -8.27
N VAL A 293 -13.42 1.39 -7.41
CA VAL A 293 -13.09 0.52 -6.26
C VAL A 293 -12.64 -0.86 -6.78
N LEU A 294 -13.37 -1.41 -7.76
CA LEU A 294 -12.97 -2.65 -8.43
C LEU A 294 -11.60 -2.50 -9.13
N THR A 295 -11.36 -1.37 -9.78
CA THR A 295 -10.07 -1.06 -10.43
C THR A 295 -8.95 -0.93 -9.41
N LEU A 296 -9.19 -0.28 -8.26
CA LEU A 296 -8.25 -0.19 -7.15
C LEU A 296 -7.86 -1.57 -6.64
N LEU A 297 -8.83 -2.44 -6.41
CA LEU A 297 -8.58 -3.83 -6.00
C LEU A 297 -7.79 -4.60 -7.06
N ALA A 298 -8.13 -4.46 -8.34
CA ALA A 298 -7.42 -5.13 -9.43
C ALA A 298 -5.95 -4.70 -9.52
N VAL A 299 -5.69 -3.39 -9.45
CA VAL A 299 -4.32 -2.82 -9.44
C VAL A 299 -3.52 -3.35 -8.25
N TRP A 300 -4.14 -3.42 -7.07
CA TRP A 300 -3.48 -3.98 -5.90
C TRP A 300 -3.21 -5.48 -6.04
N MET A 301 -4.17 -6.25 -6.58
CA MET A 301 -4.06 -7.69 -6.76
C MET A 301 -2.99 -8.06 -7.79
N GLU A 302 -2.85 -7.28 -8.86
CA GLU A 302 -1.76 -7.44 -9.84
C GLU A 302 -0.39 -7.46 -9.13
N ALA A 303 -0.18 -6.55 -8.18
CA ALA A 303 1.07 -6.47 -7.41
C ALA A 303 1.19 -7.48 -6.27
N ASN A 304 0.08 -7.80 -5.59
CA ASN A 304 0.11 -8.55 -4.31
C ASN A 304 -0.48 -9.96 -4.38
N TRP A 305 -0.83 -10.48 -5.56
CA TRP A 305 -1.37 -11.84 -5.71
C TRP A 305 -0.51 -12.90 -5.02
N GLY A 306 0.82 -12.86 -5.21
CA GLY A 306 1.74 -13.86 -4.64
C GLY A 306 1.93 -13.78 -3.13
N ARG A 307 1.44 -12.70 -2.49
CA ARG A 307 1.52 -12.45 -1.05
C ARG A 307 0.19 -12.70 -0.33
N THR A 308 -0.86 -13.09 -1.06
CA THR A 308 -2.18 -13.36 -0.49
C THR A 308 -2.55 -14.82 -0.69
N ASP A 309 -3.34 -15.36 0.23
CA ASP A 309 -3.99 -16.65 0.05
C ASP A 309 -5.38 -16.49 -0.61
N ALA A 310 -6.00 -17.62 -0.96
CA ALA A 310 -7.32 -17.62 -1.62
C ALA A 310 -8.44 -17.09 -0.71
N ALA A 311 -8.34 -17.28 0.61
CA ALA A 311 -9.36 -16.86 1.56
C ALA A 311 -9.39 -15.33 1.68
N THR A 312 -8.21 -14.73 1.81
CA THR A 312 -7.98 -13.29 1.83
C THR A 312 -8.44 -12.64 0.53
N ARG A 313 -8.12 -13.23 -0.63
CA ARG A 313 -8.61 -12.74 -1.92
C ARG A 313 -10.14 -12.77 -1.99
N LYS A 314 -10.77 -13.85 -1.56
CA LYS A 314 -12.23 -13.97 -1.51
C LYS A 314 -12.85 -12.91 -0.60
N GLN A 315 -12.27 -12.68 0.57
CA GLN A 315 -12.70 -11.66 1.53
C GLN A 315 -12.61 -10.25 0.91
N LEU A 316 -11.48 -9.89 0.30
CA LEU A 316 -11.30 -8.60 -0.37
C LEU A 316 -12.29 -8.41 -1.55
N CYS A 317 -12.51 -9.44 -2.36
CA CYS A 317 -13.51 -9.41 -3.43
C CYS A 317 -14.93 -9.19 -2.88
N GLY A 318 -15.21 -9.74 -1.70
CA GLY A 318 -16.45 -9.55 -0.95
C GLY A 318 -16.76 -8.10 -0.62
N LEU A 319 -15.74 -7.24 -0.48
CA LEU A 319 -15.90 -5.85 -0.04
C LEU A 319 -16.27 -4.86 -1.16
N VAL A 320 -16.26 -5.31 -2.42
CA VAL A 320 -16.72 -4.50 -3.55
C VAL A 320 -18.25 -4.58 -3.65
N ARG A 321 -18.93 -3.44 -3.75
CA ARG A 321 -20.40 -3.38 -3.84
C ARG A 321 -20.85 -3.65 -5.27
N LEU A 322 -20.78 -4.90 -5.70
CA LEU A 322 -20.96 -5.24 -7.12
C LEU A 322 -22.32 -4.81 -7.71
N VAL A 323 -23.37 -4.68 -6.90
CA VAL A 323 -24.67 -4.12 -7.34
C VAL A 323 -24.61 -2.63 -7.72
N GLN A 324 -23.57 -1.91 -7.28
CA GLN A 324 -23.32 -0.50 -7.57
C GLN A 324 -22.39 -0.30 -8.79
N LEU A 325 -21.93 -1.38 -9.43
CA LEU A 325 -21.16 -1.27 -10.65
C LEU A 325 -22.02 -0.70 -11.79
N SER A 326 -21.39 0.04 -12.69
CA SER A 326 -22.08 0.51 -13.89
C SER A 326 -22.48 -0.67 -14.78
N PRO A 327 -23.52 -0.52 -15.62
CA PRO A 327 -23.98 -1.60 -16.50
C PRO A 327 -22.89 -2.14 -17.45
N HIS A 328 -21.93 -1.31 -17.85
CA HIS A 328 -20.87 -1.71 -18.76
C HIS A 328 -19.75 -2.47 -18.05
N VAL A 329 -19.39 -2.08 -16.83
CA VAL A 329 -18.41 -2.83 -16.02
C VAL A 329 -19.00 -4.15 -15.55
N SER A 330 -20.28 -4.19 -15.18
CA SER A 330 -20.94 -5.43 -14.76
C SER A 330 -21.10 -6.43 -15.91
N SER A 331 -21.56 -6.00 -17.08
CA SER A 331 -21.75 -6.89 -18.24
C SER A 331 -20.45 -7.28 -18.96
N GLY A 332 -19.44 -6.40 -18.94
CA GLY A 332 -18.16 -6.63 -19.62
C GLY A 332 -17.08 -7.18 -18.68
N ILE A 333 -16.56 -6.32 -17.81
CA ILE A 333 -15.38 -6.62 -16.98
C ILE A 333 -15.70 -7.69 -15.93
N LEU A 334 -16.79 -7.56 -15.18
CA LEU A 334 -17.16 -8.50 -14.13
C LEU A 334 -17.45 -9.89 -14.71
N MET A 335 -18.15 -9.98 -15.85
CA MET A 335 -18.38 -11.27 -16.53
C MET A 335 -17.07 -11.91 -17.00
N GLY A 336 -16.13 -11.13 -17.55
CA GLY A 336 -14.80 -11.62 -17.93
C GLY A 336 -14.01 -12.15 -16.73
N LEU A 337 -14.02 -11.42 -15.61
CA LEU A 337 -13.39 -11.84 -14.35
C LEU A 337 -14.03 -13.11 -13.79
N ALA A 338 -15.35 -13.23 -13.87
CA ALA A 338 -16.08 -14.39 -13.39
C ALA A 338 -15.79 -15.64 -14.23
N LEU A 339 -15.72 -15.48 -15.55
CA LEU A 339 -15.31 -16.54 -16.46
C LEU A 339 -13.87 -17.00 -16.19
N ASP A 340 -12.96 -16.07 -15.94
CA ASP A 340 -11.58 -16.40 -15.54
C ASP A 340 -11.52 -17.18 -14.23
N HIS A 341 -12.34 -16.82 -13.24
CA HIS A 341 -12.40 -17.55 -11.98
C HIS A 341 -12.96 -18.97 -12.16
N GLU A 342 -14.02 -19.13 -12.94
CA GLU A 342 -14.66 -20.44 -13.15
C GLU A 342 -13.78 -21.40 -13.96
N THR A 343 -13.12 -20.89 -15.00
CA THR A 343 -12.27 -21.72 -15.88
C THR A 343 -10.95 -22.12 -15.24
N LYS A 344 -10.39 -21.30 -14.34
CA LYS A 344 -9.04 -21.51 -13.79
C LYS A 344 -9.06 -21.85 -12.29
N GLY A 345 -10.15 -21.57 -11.60
CA GLY A 345 -10.29 -21.76 -10.16
C GLY A 345 -9.36 -20.87 -9.34
N SER A 346 -9.46 -20.98 -8.02
CA SER A 346 -8.59 -20.25 -7.07
C SER A 346 -7.11 -20.69 -7.12
N ALA A 347 -6.84 -21.86 -7.71
CA ALA A 347 -5.51 -22.44 -7.89
C ALA A 347 -4.87 -22.05 -9.23
N GLY A 348 -5.64 -21.54 -10.20
CA GLY A 348 -5.20 -21.26 -11.57
C GLY A 348 -4.41 -19.97 -11.76
N GLY A 349 -3.57 -19.60 -10.78
CA GLY A 349 -2.67 -18.47 -10.87
C GLY A 349 -3.35 -17.10 -10.78
N ARG A 350 -2.69 -16.09 -11.36
CA ARG A 350 -3.08 -14.68 -11.29
C ARG A 350 -4.41 -14.34 -11.96
N THR A 351 -4.82 -15.11 -12.96
CA THR A 351 -5.98 -14.76 -13.79
C THR A 351 -7.32 -15.04 -13.12
N GLY A 352 -7.44 -16.05 -12.26
CA GLY A 352 -8.68 -16.39 -11.54
C GLY A 352 -8.82 -15.72 -10.17
N TRP A 353 -8.27 -14.51 -9.99
CA TRP A 353 -8.13 -13.89 -8.67
C TRP A 353 -9.43 -13.39 -8.07
N PHE A 354 -10.42 -13.05 -8.91
CA PHE A 354 -11.67 -12.45 -8.48
C PHE A 354 -12.71 -13.52 -8.14
N ALA A 355 -13.00 -13.70 -6.85
CA ALA A 355 -13.79 -14.84 -6.36
C ALA A 355 -15.32 -14.70 -6.58
N CYS A 356 -15.75 -14.55 -7.84
CA CYS A 356 -17.16 -14.51 -8.27
C CYS A 356 -17.38 -15.46 -9.46
N GLY A 357 -18.41 -16.32 -9.40
CA GLY A 357 -18.74 -17.24 -10.50
C GLY A 357 -19.64 -16.59 -11.57
N VAL A 358 -19.70 -17.15 -12.77
CA VAL A 358 -20.43 -16.55 -13.91
C VAL A 358 -21.93 -16.36 -13.60
N MET A 359 -22.56 -17.36 -12.98
CA MET A 359 -23.98 -17.29 -12.59
C MET A 359 -24.26 -16.19 -11.58
N GLU A 360 -23.34 -15.96 -10.63
CA GLU A 360 -23.48 -14.92 -9.62
C GLU A 360 -23.25 -13.54 -10.22
N ALA A 361 -22.23 -13.38 -11.08
CA ALA A 361 -22.01 -12.15 -11.84
C ALA A 361 -23.21 -11.77 -12.71
N ALA A 362 -23.85 -12.76 -13.37
CA ALA A 362 -25.07 -12.55 -14.15
C ALA A 362 -26.24 -12.08 -13.27
N ARG A 363 -26.43 -12.69 -12.10
CA ARG A 363 -27.46 -12.30 -11.12
C ARG A 363 -27.23 -10.88 -10.60
N ILE A 364 -26.00 -10.54 -10.25
CA ILE A 364 -25.61 -9.19 -9.82
C ILE A 364 -25.88 -8.17 -10.92
N SER A 365 -25.51 -8.48 -12.16
CA SER A 365 -25.75 -7.61 -13.31
C SER A 365 -27.25 -7.35 -13.53
N ALA A 366 -28.07 -8.40 -13.43
CA ALA A 366 -29.52 -8.27 -13.47
C ALA A 366 -30.03 -7.37 -12.33
N CYS A 367 -29.55 -7.58 -11.10
CA CYS A 367 -29.93 -6.78 -9.93
C CYS A 367 -29.54 -5.30 -10.04
N ALA A 368 -28.36 -5.00 -10.61
CA ALA A 368 -27.90 -3.64 -10.81
C ALA A 368 -28.86 -2.85 -11.72
N THR A 369 -29.42 -3.51 -12.74
CA THR A 369 -30.39 -2.92 -13.69
C THR A 369 -31.85 -3.01 -13.24
N ALA A 370 -32.15 -3.87 -12.26
CA ALA A 370 -33.50 -4.10 -11.76
C ALA A 370 -34.07 -2.86 -11.05
N ASN A 371 -35.37 -2.63 -11.21
CA ASN A 371 -36.08 -1.63 -10.42
C ASN A 371 -36.29 -2.10 -8.96
N GLU A 372 -36.75 -1.21 -8.09
CA GLU A 372 -36.89 -1.50 -6.64
C GLU A 372 -37.82 -2.70 -6.35
N GLY A 373 -38.93 -2.82 -7.09
CA GLY A 373 -39.86 -3.95 -6.95
C GLY A 373 -39.31 -5.29 -7.42
N GLN A 374 -38.40 -5.28 -8.40
CA GLN A 374 -37.69 -6.49 -8.83
C GLN A 374 -36.58 -6.87 -7.85
N ARG A 375 -35.91 -5.89 -7.24
CA ARG A 375 -34.84 -6.13 -6.25
C ARG A 375 -35.35 -6.81 -4.99
N SER A 376 -36.59 -6.52 -4.56
CA SER A 376 -37.18 -7.17 -3.38
C SER A 376 -37.50 -8.65 -3.59
N LEU A 377 -37.58 -9.12 -4.84
CA LEU A 377 -37.80 -10.53 -5.19
C LEU A 377 -36.49 -11.34 -5.23
N LEU A 378 -35.33 -10.67 -5.20
CA LEU A 378 -34.02 -11.30 -5.22
C LEU A 378 -33.53 -11.51 -3.77
N ASP A 379 -32.97 -12.67 -3.46
CA ASP A 379 -32.34 -12.91 -2.16
C ASP A 379 -30.99 -12.19 -2.10
N LEU A 380 -31.01 -10.92 -1.68
CA LEU A 380 -29.85 -10.02 -1.66
C LEU A 380 -28.98 -10.19 -0.41
N ARG A 381 -28.68 -11.44 -0.03
CA ARG A 381 -27.79 -11.73 1.11
C ARG A 381 -26.34 -11.64 0.66
N GLY A 382 -25.58 -10.77 1.30
CA GLY A 382 -24.14 -10.67 1.10
C GLY A 382 -23.66 -9.23 0.89
N THR A 383 -22.37 -9.04 1.07
CA THR A 383 -21.73 -7.72 0.98
C THR A 383 -21.72 -7.15 -0.45
N TRP A 384 -21.74 -8.02 -1.48
CA TRP A 384 -21.85 -7.62 -2.88
C TRP A 384 -23.14 -6.87 -3.23
N TYR A 385 -24.22 -7.13 -2.49
CA TYR A 385 -25.53 -6.55 -2.71
C TYR A 385 -25.78 -5.27 -1.89
N ASN A 386 -24.75 -4.73 -1.25
CA ASN A 386 -24.88 -3.47 -0.51
C ASN A 386 -25.23 -2.32 -1.47
N THR A 387 -26.42 -1.75 -1.31
CA THR A 387 -26.95 -0.69 -2.16
C THR A 387 -26.54 0.73 -1.72
N LYS A 388 -25.85 0.86 -0.59
CA LYS A 388 -25.36 2.15 -0.10
C LYS A 388 -24.23 2.62 -1.01
N ALA A 389 -24.42 3.72 -1.72
CA ALA A 389 -23.34 4.36 -2.46
C ALA A 389 -22.30 4.97 -1.50
N ARG A 390 -21.02 4.90 -1.87
CA ARG A 390 -19.94 5.61 -1.19
C ARG A 390 -19.98 7.11 -1.50
N PRO A 391 -19.38 7.98 -0.65
CA PRO A 391 -19.31 9.41 -0.92
C PRO A 391 -18.70 9.73 -2.28
N GLN A 392 -19.28 10.69 -2.99
CA GLN A 392 -18.79 11.13 -4.29
C GLN A 392 -17.47 11.91 -4.13
N CYS A 393 -16.39 11.46 -4.76
CA CYS A 393 -15.09 12.13 -4.67
C CYS A 393 -14.85 13.24 -5.71
N VAL A 394 -15.65 13.29 -6.78
CA VAL A 394 -15.56 14.33 -7.80
C VAL A 394 -16.37 15.55 -7.35
N PRO A 395 -15.73 16.70 -7.05
CA PRO A 395 -16.45 17.90 -6.67
C PRO A 395 -17.29 18.43 -7.84
N VAL A 396 -18.24 19.33 -7.55
CA VAL A 396 -19.09 19.94 -8.58
C VAL A 396 -18.27 20.65 -9.67
N ALA A 397 -17.15 21.27 -9.28
CA ALA A 397 -16.22 21.93 -10.21
C ALA A 397 -15.41 20.94 -11.08
N GLY A 398 -15.41 19.66 -10.74
CA GLY A 398 -14.60 18.63 -11.38
C GLY A 398 -13.16 18.54 -10.86
N ILE A 399 -12.44 17.52 -11.32
CA ILE A 399 -11.01 17.30 -11.01
C ILE A 399 -10.23 17.44 -12.32
N ALA A 400 -9.33 18.43 -12.38
CA ALA A 400 -8.53 18.70 -13.57
C ALA A 400 -7.17 17.99 -13.50
N TYR A 401 -6.87 17.20 -14.53
CA TYR A 401 -5.58 16.57 -14.76
C TYR A 401 -4.85 17.30 -15.89
N PRO A 402 -3.78 18.05 -15.59
CA PRO A 402 -2.96 18.67 -16.62
C PRO A 402 -2.29 17.59 -17.48
N TRP A 403 -2.31 17.78 -18.79
CA TRP A 403 -1.63 16.91 -19.73
C TRP A 403 -0.83 17.71 -20.75
N SER A 404 0.18 17.07 -21.32
CA SER A 404 1.01 17.66 -22.35
C SER A 404 1.50 16.64 -23.39
N ILE A 405 1.82 17.13 -24.59
CA ILE A 405 2.54 16.40 -25.64
C ILE A 405 3.82 17.18 -25.93
N SER A 406 4.97 16.53 -25.77
CA SER A 406 6.25 17.18 -26.04
C SER A 406 6.47 17.37 -27.54
N THR A 407 7.19 18.45 -27.90
CA THR A 407 7.65 18.71 -29.28
C THR A 407 8.40 17.52 -29.84
N HIS A 408 9.22 16.86 -29.03
CA HIS A 408 9.96 15.67 -29.43
C HIS A 408 9.02 14.50 -29.79
N ALA A 409 8.03 14.19 -28.94
CA ALA A 409 7.07 13.13 -29.21
C ALA A 409 6.20 13.42 -30.45
N LEU A 410 5.77 14.68 -30.61
CA LEU A 410 5.02 15.13 -31.78
C LEU A 410 5.87 15.02 -33.05
N ARG A 411 7.10 15.57 -33.04
CA ARG A 411 8.05 15.52 -34.15
C ARG A 411 8.35 14.08 -34.57
N ALA A 412 8.68 13.20 -33.62
CA ALA A 412 8.99 11.80 -33.90
C ALA A 412 7.86 11.03 -34.59
N LYS A 413 6.60 11.47 -34.43
CA LYS A 413 5.44 10.88 -35.11
C LYS A 413 5.12 11.52 -36.46
N LEU A 414 5.51 12.78 -36.66
CA LEU A 414 5.26 13.51 -37.90
C LEU A 414 6.39 13.34 -38.91
N GLU A 415 7.64 13.15 -38.46
CA GLU A 415 8.79 12.87 -39.31
C GLU A 415 8.60 11.50 -39.99
N GLY A 416 8.53 11.50 -41.32
CA GLY A 416 8.31 10.29 -42.12
C GLY A 416 6.84 9.86 -42.26
N LEU A 417 5.88 10.65 -41.75
CA LEU A 417 4.45 10.35 -41.93
C LEU A 417 4.09 10.41 -43.43
N GLN A 418 3.64 9.28 -43.97
CA GLN A 418 3.23 9.18 -45.36
C GLN A 418 1.89 9.89 -45.60
N PRO A 419 1.61 10.34 -46.84
CA PRO A 419 0.30 10.85 -47.24
C PRO A 419 -0.83 9.87 -46.84
N ASP A 420 -1.96 10.42 -46.38
CA ASP A 420 -3.16 9.70 -45.95
C ASP A 420 -3.02 8.74 -44.76
N VAL A 421 -1.82 8.57 -44.20
CA VAL A 421 -1.59 7.81 -42.98
C VAL A 421 -1.94 8.66 -41.75
N LEU A 422 -2.71 8.07 -40.84
CA LEU A 422 -3.09 8.67 -39.56
C LEU A 422 -1.96 8.45 -38.54
N ALA A 423 -1.38 9.53 -38.04
CA ALA A 423 -0.51 9.50 -36.88
C ALA A 423 -1.32 9.80 -35.62
N THR A 424 -1.14 8.98 -34.58
CA THR A 424 -1.68 9.23 -33.24
C THR A 424 -0.51 9.51 -32.29
N VAL A 425 -0.60 10.64 -31.58
CA VAL A 425 0.38 11.06 -30.57
C VAL A 425 -0.28 11.05 -29.20
N ALA A 426 0.16 10.12 -28.35
CA ALA A 426 -0.27 10.03 -26.96
C ALA A 426 0.25 11.20 -26.13
N SER A 427 -0.54 11.65 -25.17
CA SER A 427 -0.14 12.65 -24.18
C SER A 427 0.46 12.00 -22.92
N SER A 428 1.08 12.83 -22.09
CA SER A 428 1.50 12.51 -20.72
C SER A 428 0.79 13.43 -19.74
N PHE A 429 0.40 12.91 -18.58
CA PHE A 429 -0.17 13.71 -17.48
C PHE A 429 0.93 14.21 -16.53
N ASP A 430 0.85 15.48 -16.11
CA ASP A 430 1.91 16.05 -15.26
C ASP A 430 1.90 15.38 -13.88
N GLY A 431 3.09 15.00 -13.42
CA GLY A 431 3.27 14.33 -12.13
C GLY A 431 2.87 12.87 -12.11
N PHE A 432 2.54 12.25 -13.26
CA PHE A 432 2.29 10.81 -13.37
C PHE A 432 3.60 10.06 -13.64
N ASP A 433 3.59 8.76 -13.32
CA ASP A 433 4.65 7.84 -13.75
C ASP A 433 4.55 7.66 -15.28
N PRO A 434 5.63 7.82 -16.06
CA PRO A 434 5.63 7.54 -17.49
C PRO A 434 5.15 6.13 -17.86
N ALA A 435 5.26 5.16 -16.95
CA ALA A 435 4.73 3.81 -17.13
C ALA A 435 3.18 3.73 -17.01
N LEU A 436 2.53 4.81 -16.54
CA LEU A 436 1.09 4.91 -16.34
C LEU A 436 0.55 6.20 -17.00
N PRO A 437 0.57 6.32 -18.34
CA PRO A 437 0.19 7.54 -19.07
C PRO A 437 -1.33 7.79 -19.11
N HIS A 438 -2.11 7.22 -18.20
CA HIS A 438 -3.57 7.25 -18.23
C HIS A 438 -4.17 7.63 -16.88
N VAL A 439 -5.31 8.32 -16.94
CA VAL A 439 -6.15 8.62 -15.77
C VAL A 439 -7.13 7.47 -15.58
N LEU A 440 -7.11 6.84 -14.40
CA LEU A 440 -8.05 5.79 -14.02
C LEU A 440 -9.29 6.41 -13.37
N THR A 441 -10.47 6.13 -13.92
CA THR A 441 -11.78 6.60 -13.43
C THR A 441 -12.89 5.73 -14.01
N GLY A 442 -13.99 5.54 -13.28
CA GLY A 442 -15.15 4.82 -13.80
C GLY A 442 -14.86 3.42 -14.33
N GLY A 443 -13.89 2.70 -13.75
CA GLY A 443 -13.50 1.37 -14.25
C GLY A 443 -12.63 1.35 -15.51
N VAL A 444 -12.28 2.51 -16.07
CA VAL A 444 -11.56 2.64 -17.34
C VAL A 444 -10.27 3.43 -17.19
N ALA A 445 -9.36 3.23 -18.15
CA ALA A 445 -8.15 4.02 -18.32
C ALA A 445 -8.37 5.03 -19.46
N LEU A 446 -8.26 6.32 -19.14
CA LEU A 446 -8.42 7.44 -20.06
C LEU A 446 -7.06 7.94 -20.53
N GLU A 447 -6.89 8.05 -21.84
CA GLU A 447 -5.70 8.61 -22.48
C GLU A 447 -6.11 9.73 -23.42
N VAL A 448 -5.42 10.87 -23.37
CA VAL A 448 -5.61 11.94 -24.35
C VAL A 448 -4.62 11.74 -25.48
N GLY A 449 -5.08 11.84 -26.72
CA GLY A 449 -4.19 11.84 -27.87
C GLY A 449 -4.64 12.80 -28.96
N VAL A 450 -3.68 13.16 -29.79
CA VAL A 450 -3.87 14.00 -30.97
C VAL A 450 -3.66 13.15 -32.20
N GLU A 451 -4.63 13.17 -33.11
CA GLU A 451 -4.52 12.47 -34.38
C GLU A 451 -4.33 13.46 -35.52
N TYR A 452 -3.42 13.15 -36.44
CA TYR A 452 -3.10 14.00 -37.58
C TYR A 452 -2.88 13.15 -38.82
N LYS A 453 -3.44 13.59 -39.95
CA LYS A 453 -3.10 13.04 -41.27
C LYS A 453 -2.25 14.06 -42.00
N HIS A 454 -1.23 13.58 -42.70
CA HIS A 454 -0.34 14.43 -43.48
C HIS A 454 -1.12 15.36 -44.42
N SER A 455 -0.70 16.61 -44.54
CA SER A 455 -1.33 17.67 -45.36
C SER A 455 -2.71 18.17 -44.91
N ASN A 456 -3.26 17.70 -43.79
CA ASN A 456 -4.49 18.28 -43.26
C ASN A 456 -4.24 19.68 -42.67
N ASP A 457 -5.23 20.55 -42.83
CA ASP A 457 -5.34 21.87 -42.20
C ASP A 457 -5.85 21.82 -40.76
N ALA A 458 -6.14 20.62 -40.25
CA ALA A 458 -6.60 20.41 -38.90
C ALA A 458 -6.08 19.09 -38.32
N ALA A 459 -5.91 19.07 -37.00
CA ALA A 459 -5.68 17.85 -36.23
C ALA A 459 -6.91 17.51 -35.38
N GLY A 460 -7.12 16.22 -35.19
CA GLY A 460 -8.14 15.71 -34.29
C GLY A 460 -7.63 15.63 -32.85
N VAL A 461 -8.53 15.85 -31.90
CA VAL A 461 -8.26 15.71 -30.47
C VAL A 461 -9.22 14.68 -29.92
N PHE A 462 -8.68 13.65 -29.28
CA PHE A 462 -9.45 12.48 -28.87
C PHE A 462 -9.12 12.07 -27.44
N LEU A 463 -10.16 11.57 -26.77
CA LEU A 463 -10.08 10.84 -25.53
C LEU A 463 -10.24 9.36 -25.84
N PHE A 464 -9.19 8.57 -25.62
CA PHE A 464 -9.20 7.13 -25.77
C PHE A 464 -9.56 6.50 -24.43
N CYS A 465 -10.44 5.50 -24.47
CA CYS A 465 -10.84 4.74 -23.30
C CYS A 465 -10.32 3.32 -23.48
N SER A 466 -9.81 2.70 -22.42
CA SER A 466 -9.39 1.29 -22.47
C SER A 466 -9.65 0.57 -21.15
N ILE A 467 -9.74 -0.75 -21.21
CA ILE A 467 -9.77 -1.59 -20.00
C ILE A 467 -8.40 -1.48 -19.31
N PRO A 468 -8.35 -1.15 -18.01
CA PRO A 468 -7.10 -1.07 -17.25
C PRO A 468 -6.27 -2.35 -17.36
N LYS A 469 -4.95 -2.19 -17.50
CA LYS A 469 -4.00 -3.30 -17.64
C LYS A 469 -4.12 -4.35 -16.52
N ALA A 470 -4.48 -3.93 -15.30
CA ALA A 470 -4.66 -4.82 -14.16
C ALA A 470 -5.73 -5.92 -14.40
N PHE A 471 -6.69 -5.69 -15.29
CA PHE A 471 -7.67 -6.71 -15.68
C PHE A 471 -7.19 -7.62 -16.81
N LYS A 472 -6.13 -7.24 -17.55
CA LYS A 472 -5.61 -7.92 -18.73
C LYS A 472 -4.41 -8.82 -18.41
N SER A 473 -4.54 -9.63 -17.37
CA SER A 473 -3.49 -10.59 -17.03
C SER A 473 -3.33 -11.62 -18.16
N PRO A 474 -2.11 -12.09 -18.49
CA PRO A 474 -1.91 -13.09 -19.55
C PRO A 474 -2.77 -14.33 -19.35
N GLY A 475 -3.49 -14.73 -20.40
CA GLY A 475 -4.48 -15.80 -20.41
C GLY A 475 -5.89 -15.38 -19.97
N SER A 476 -6.09 -14.15 -19.48
CA SER A 476 -7.41 -13.64 -19.07
C SER A 476 -8.38 -13.57 -20.25
N ALA A 477 -9.67 -13.82 -19.99
CA ALA A 477 -10.74 -13.53 -20.94
C ALA A 477 -10.74 -12.06 -21.42
N LEU A 478 -10.13 -11.16 -20.66
CA LEU A 478 -10.02 -9.72 -20.96
C LEU A 478 -8.72 -9.33 -21.66
N GLU A 479 -7.75 -10.23 -21.86
CA GLU A 479 -6.43 -9.91 -22.42
C GLU A 479 -6.52 -9.26 -23.81
N GLY A 480 -7.37 -9.82 -24.68
CA GLY A 480 -7.62 -9.30 -26.03
C GLY A 480 -8.66 -8.19 -26.11
N ALA A 481 -9.36 -7.89 -25.02
CA ALA A 481 -10.44 -6.91 -25.02
C ALA A 481 -9.88 -5.49 -25.16
N ARG A 482 -10.03 -4.93 -26.36
CA ARG A 482 -9.69 -3.53 -26.64
C ARG A 482 -10.81 -2.59 -26.21
N ASP A 483 -12.05 -3.07 -26.31
CA ASP A 483 -13.24 -2.23 -26.19
C ASP A 483 -14.01 -2.56 -24.92
N CYS A 484 -14.12 -1.56 -24.05
CA CYS A 484 -15.13 -1.52 -23.01
C CYS A 484 -16.05 -0.33 -23.30
N PRO A 485 -17.38 -0.53 -23.40
CA PRO A 485 -18.28 0.59 -23.35
C PRO A 485 -18.01 1.36 -22.06
N ALA A 486 -17.89 2.68 -22.14
CA ALA A 486 -17.62 3.51 -20.97
C ALA A 486 -18.69 4.58 -20.86
N THR A 487 -18.93 5.05 -19.64
CA THR A 487 -19.68 6.27 -19.40
C THR A 487 -18.75 7.27 -18.75
N VAL A 488 -18.19 8.19 -19.55
CA VAL A 488 -17.27 9.21 -19.06
C VAL A 488 -17.99 10.55 -19.02
N SER A 489 -17.91 11.23 -17.88
CA SER A 489 -18.31 12.63 -17.73
C SER A 489 -17.03 13.45 -17.58
N ALA A 490 -16.59 14.10 -18.65
CA ALA A 490 -15.32 14.83 -18.64
C ALA A 490 -15.32 16.01 -19.62
N THR A 491 -14.40 16.93 -19.44
CA THR A 491 -14.10 17.99 -20.42
C THR A 491 -12.63 17.92 -20.79
N LEU A 492 -12.37 17.84 -22.09
CA LEU A 492 -11.03 17.89 -22.67
C LEU A 492 -10.78 19.29 -23.24
N THR A 493 -9.76 19.96 -22.71
CA THR A 493 -9.35 21.30 -23.14
C THR A 493 -7.92 21.24 -23.68
N VAL A 494 -7.67 21.91 -24.83
CA VAL A 494 -6.33 22.16 -25.38
C VAL A 494 -6.10 23.66 -25.37
N HIS A 495 -4.94 24.10 -24.87
CA HIS A 495 -4.59 25.51 -24.88
C HIS A 495 -3.93 25.91 -26.19
N ARG A 496 -4.19 27.16 -26.61
CA ARG A 496 -3.45 27.83 -27.67
C ARG A 496 -2.96 29.20 -27.18
N ARG A 497 -2.04 29.80 -27.93
CA ARG A 497 -1.59 31.18 -27.73
C ARG A 497 -2.05 32.06 -28.88
N SER A 498 -2.66 33.19 -28.50
CA SER A 498 -3.00 34.28 -29.41
C SER A 498 -2.59 35.60 -28.77
N GLY A 499 -1.79 36.41 -29.47
CA GLY A 499 -1.27 37.67 -28.94
C GLY A 499 -0.51 37.55 -27.61
N GLY A 500 0.25 36.46 -27.43
CA GLY A 500 1.01 36.18 -26.20
C GLY A 500 0.17 35.72 -24.99
N ARG A 501 -1.17 35.69 -25.10
CA ARG A 501 -2.06 35.20 -24.03
C ARG A 501 -2.41 33.73 -24.25
N ARG A 502 -2.47 32.97 -23.15
CA ARG A 502 -3.00 31.60 -23.13
C ARG A 502 -4.52 31.65 -23.16
N GLU A 503 -5.11 30.89 -24.06
CA GLU A 503 -6.56 30.72 -24.20
C GLU A 503 -6.92 29.26 -24.52
N ASP A 504 -8.20 28.91 -24.36
CA ASP A 504 -8.71 27.58 -24.69
C ASP A 504 -8.90 27.51 -26.22
N GLY A 505 -8.00 26.81 -26.89
CA GLY A 505 -8.03 26.64 -28.35
C GLY A 505 -9.00 25.56 -28.82
N TYR A 506 -9.31 24.62 -27.93
CA TYR A 506 -10.31 23.57 -28.11
C TYR A 506 -10.90 23.22 -26.74
N SER A 507 -12.20 23.01 -26.67
CA SER A 507 -12.86 22.45 -25.50
C SER A 507 -14.02 21.57 -25.94
N PHE A 508 -14.03 20.33 -25.47
CA PHE A 508 -15.10 19.38 -25.75
C PHE A 508 -15.54 18.69 -24.46
N THR A 509 -16.85 18.61 -24.25
CA THR A 509 -17.43 17.96 -23.07
C THR A 509 -18.10 16.65 -23.47
N TYR A 510 -17.68 15.58 -22.81
CA TYR A 510 -18.29 14.27 -22.83
C TYR A 510 -19.32 14.22 -21.71
N ASP A 511 -20.60 14.02 -22.05
CA ASP A 511 -21.69 13.88 -21.08
C ASP A 511 -22.49 12.59 -21.32
N LYS A 512 -23.33 12.20 -20.35
CA LYS A 512 -24.18 11.00 -20.49
C LYS A 512 -25.13 11.08 -21.70
N LYS A 513 -25.52 12.29 -22.13
CA LYS A 513 -26.45 12.48 -23.27
C LYS A 513 -25.78 12.13 -24.60
N SER A 514 -24.45 12.23 -24.68
CA SER A 514 -23.68 11.84 -25.86
C SER A 514 -23.65 10.32 -26.13
N GLY A 515 -24.30 9.54 -25.25
CA GLY A 515 -24.51 8.09 -25.36
C GLY A 515 -23.33 7.27 -24.84
N THR A 516 -23.57 6.00 -24.55
CA THR A 516 -22.49 5.02 -24.33
C THR A 516 -21.78 4.81 -25.65
N ARG A 517 -20.45 5.00 -25.68
CA ARG A 517 -19.64 4.75 -26.87
C ARG A 517 -18.62 3.65 -26.60
N PHE A 518 -18.22 2.96 -27.67
CA PHE A 518 -17.17 1.94 -27.62
C PHE A 518 -15.79 2.62 -27.53
N ALA A 519 -14.88 1.94 -26.85
CA ALA A 519 -13.56 2.44 -26.48
C ALA A 519 -12.54 2.51 -27.65
N SER A 520 -12.70 1.68 -28.71
CA SER A 520 -11.74 1.59 -29.83
C SER A 520 -11.66 2.85 -30.69
N VAL A 521 -12.77 3.57 -30.81
CA VAL A 521 -12.83 4.79 -31.61
C VAL A 521 -12.65 5.94 -30.64
N GLY A 522 -11.52 6.65 -30.71
CA GLY A 522 -11.28 7.80 -29.83
C GLY A 522 -12.47 8.76 -29.82
N TRP A 523 -12.82 9.29 -28.65
CA TRP A 523 -13.96 10.21 -28.52
C TRP A 523 -13.46 11.64 -28.70
N GLY A 524 -13.95 12.34 -29.72
CA GLY A 524 -13.54 13.72 -29.93
C GLY A 524 -13.91 14.25 -31.29
N GLN A 525 -13.16 15.25 -31.74
CA GLN A 525 -13.43 15.95 -32.99
C GLN A 525 -12.22 15.83 -33.91
N ALA A 526 -12.42 15.26 -35.10
CA ALA A 526 -11.37 15.09 -36.11
C ALA A 526 -10.74 16.40 -36.63
N LYS A 527 -11.44 17.53 -36.42
CA LYS A 527 -10.97 18.88 -36.73
C LYS A 527 -10.97 19.76 -35.47
N GLY A 528 -10.43 19.24 -34.36
CA GLY A 528 -10.41 19.93 -33.08
C GLY A 528 -9.39 21.07 -33.01
N LEU A 529 -8.27 20.95 -33.71
CA LEU A 529 -7.20 21.96 -33.77
C LEU A 529 -7.06 22.47 -35.19
N ALA A 530 -7.27 23.78 -35.39
CA ALA A 530 -7.02 24.42 -36.67
C ALA A 530 -5.52 24.69 -36.82
N LEU A 531 -4.88 24.07 -37.80
CA LEU A 531 -3.45 24.21 -38.07
C LEU A 531 -3.23 25.24 -39.17
N ALA A 532 -2.14 26.00 -39.08
CA ALA A 532 -1.77 26.89 -40.16
C ALA A 532 -1.39 26.05 -41.38
N LEU A 533 -2.05 26.30 -42.52
CA LEU A 533 -1.63 25.71 -43.79
C LEU A 533 -0.20 26.15 -44.04
N PRO A 534 0.69 25.20 -44.36
CA PRO A 534 2.07 25.55 -44.53
C PRO A 534 2.12 26.31 -45.88
N PRO A 535 2.81 27.48 -45.96
CA PRO A 535 2.76 28.37 -47.12
C PRO A 535 2.90 27.60 -48.44
N THR A 536 1.88 27.63 -49.29
CA THR A 536 1.95 27.01 -50.61
C THR A 536 3.10 27.68 -51.35
N SER A 537 4.21 26.96 -51.57
CA SER A 537 5.29 27.41 -52.44
C SER A 537 4.65 27.82 -53.76
N GLY A 538 4.81 29.10 -54.13
CA GLY A 538 4.21 29.62 -55.34
C GLY A 538 4.67 28.80 -56.55
N PRO A 539 3.87 28.73 -57.63
CA PRO A 539 4.17 27.91 -58.80
C PRO A 539 5.48 28.26 -59.54
N ASN A 540 6.24 29.26 -59.10
CA ASN A 540 7.47 29.74 -59.74
C ASN A 540 8.78 29.34 -59.02
N ASP A 541 8.73 28.62 -57.89
CA ASP A 541 9.94 28.15 -57.23
C ASP A 541 10.42 26.85 -57.89
N GLY A 542 11.26 27.01 -58.91
CA GLY A 542 11.70 25.92 -59.78
C GLY A 542 12.33 24.74 -59.04
N ALA A 543 11.74 23.54 -59.23
CA ALA A 543 12.24 22.16 -59.21
C ALA A 543 13.38 21.71 -58.25
N GLY A 544 13.86 22.56 -57.35
CA GLY A 544 14.84 22.25 -56.33
C GLY A 544 14.10 21.68 -55.14
N SER A 545 14.28 20.38 -54.89
CA SER A 545 13.92 19.70 -53.64
C SER A 545 14.17 20.61 -52.43
N SER A 546 13.13 21.19 -51.83
CA SER A 546 13.29 21.97 -50.61
C SER A 546 13.33 20.98 -49.44
N PRO A 547 14.50 20.56 -48.95
CA PRO A 547 14.64 19.25 -48.30
C PRO A 547 14.22 19.21 -46.84
N ASN A 548 13.72 20.30 -46.25
CA ASN A 548 13.57 20.32 -44.79
C ASN A 548 12.50 21.31 -44.31
N ARG A 549 11.26 21.09 -44.74
CA ARG A 549 10.14 21.83 -44.17
C ARG A 549 9.90 21.32 -42.75
N ASP A 550 9.98 22.21 -41.76
CA ASP A 550 9.72 21.85 -40.37
C ASP A 550 8.27 21.31 -40.23
N PRO A 551 8.06 20.03 -39.88
CA PRO A 551 6.73 19.43 -39.77
C PRO A 551 5.87 20.09 -38.68
N LEU A 552 6.48 20.90 -37.81
CA LEU A 552 5.82 21.58 -36.71
C LEU A 552 5.32 22.99 -37.02
N ALA A 553 5.58 23.53 -38.21
CA ALA A 553 5.21 24.91 -38.55
C ALA A 553 3.70 25.20 -38.35
N GLY A 554 2.83 24.24 -38.70
CA GLY A 554 1.37 24.36 -38.53
C GLY A 554 0.90 24.36 -37.07
N TRP A 555 1.76 23.96 -36.13
CA TRP A 555 1.45 23.76 -34.71
C TRP A 555 1.85 24.93 -33.82
N ALA A 556 2.45 25.99 -34.39
CA ALA A 556 3.02 27.11 -33.64
C ALA A 556 2.03 27.76 -32.63
N ALA A 557 0.74 27.80 -32.95
CA ALA A 557 -0.28 28.35 -32.05
C ALA A 557 -0.51 27.49 -30.79
N TYR A 558 -0.21 26.19 -30.84
CA TYR A 558 -0.43 25.24 -29.76
C TYR A 558 0.85 24.86 -29.01
N LEU A 559 2.01 25.04 -29.64
CA LEU A 559 3.32 24.76 -29.05
C LEU A 559 3.79 25.92 -28.17
N HIS A 560 3.81 25.70 -26.85
CA HIS A 560 4.33 26.65 -25.88
C HIS A 560 5.38 25.94 -25.01
N GLU A 561 6.56 26.56 -24.88
CA GLU A 561 7.70 25.95 -24.13
C GLU A 561 8.03 24.54 -24.63
N GLY A 562 7.86 24.34 -25.93
CA GLY A 562 8.11 23.06 -26.57
C GLY A 562 7.06 21.98 -26.24
N LYS A 563 5.84 22.34 -25.83
CA LYS A 563 4.77 21.36 -25.57
C LYS A 563 3.39 21.87 -26.03
N ILE A 564 2.53 20.95 -26.47
CA ILE A 564 1.08 21.16 -26.47
C ILE A 564 0.61 20.88 -25.05
N THR A 565 -0.26 21.72 -24.48
CA THR A 565 -0.75 21.55 -23.11
C THR A 565 -2.26 21.65 -23.04
N GLY A 566 -2.86 20.98 -22.06
CA GLY A 566 -4.30 20.94 -21.88
C GLY A 566 -4.71 20.52 -20.47
N TYR A 567 -6.01 20.37 -20.28
CA TYR A 567 -6.58 19.75 -19.08
C TYR A 567 -7.58 18.66 -19.51
N LEU A 568 -7.59 17.56 -18.76
CA LEU A 568 -8.70 16.61 -18.72
C LEU A 568 -9.42 16.82 -17.39
N THR A 569 -10.62 17.40 -17.44
CA THR A 569 -11.41 17.69 -16.24
C THR A 569 -12.51 16.64 -16.08
N LEU A 570 -12.35 15.73 -15.11
CA LEU A 570 -13.40 14.79 -14.74
C LEU A 570 -14.55 15.54 -14.06
N LYS A 571 -15.77 15.28 -14.51
CA LYS A 571 -16.99 15.88 -13.98
C LYS A 571 -17.78 14.86 -13.20
N ARG A 572 -18.53 15.31 -12.20
CA ARG A 572 -19.45 14.45 -11.46
C ARG A 572 -20.47 13.87 -12.44
N LEU A 573 -20.68 12.55 -12.39
CA LEU A 573 -21.76 11.90 -13.11
C LEU A 573 -23.08 12.36 -12.48
N ALA A 574 -23.88 13.11 -13.24
CA ALA A 574 -25.19 13.60 -12.83
C ALA A 574 -26.20 12.46 -12.67
#